data_AF-A0A0C1R1S1-F1
#
_entry.id   AF-A0A0C1R1S1-F1
#
_cell.length_a   1.000
_cell.length_b   1.000
_cell.length_c   1.000
_cell.angle_alpha   90.00
_cell.angle_beta   90.00
_cell.angle_gamma   90.00
#
_symmetry.space_group_name_H-M   'P 1'
#
loop_
_entity.id
_entity.type
_entity.pdbx_description
1 polymer ?
#
loop_
_entity_poly.entity_id
_entity_poly.type
_entity_poly.pdbx_seq_one_letter_code
_entity_poly.pdbx_strand_id
1 'polypeptide(L)'
;MKSFILGSLSLLLLSTTTVPIVKAENRAANPNVLSGASSSTQIEPFNLVHLAYQGYLRDQGIPGYGALIMAYQVKQISAEDIVRSAVKSNILPPQAIDDRAYRNAVNLQLENLRIK
;
A
#
# COMPACT_ATOMS: atom_id res chain seq x y z
N MET A 1 0.85 -50.27 28.15
CA MET A 1 2.09 -50.81 27.56
C MET A 1 1.79 -51.26 26.14
N LYS A 2 2.47 -50.67 25.14
CA LYS A 2 2.86 -51.25 23.84
C LYS A 2 3.34 -50.13 22.92
N SER A 3 4.63 -50.18 22.65
CA SER A 3 5.49 -49.30 21.87
C SER A 3 5.44 -49.62 20.38
N PHE A 4 5.54 -48.61 19.49
CA PHE A 4 5.98 -48.84 18.11
C PHE A 4 6.82 -47.67 17.54
N ILE A 5 8.11 -47.98 17.41
CA ILE A 5 9.06 -47.70 16.30
C ILE A 5 9.38 -46.23 15.97
N LEU A 6 10.59 -45.85 16.41
CA LEU A 6 11.40 -44.78 15.86
C LEU A 6 11.73 -45.08 14.39
N GLY A 7 11.35 -44.17 13.48
CA GLY A 7 11.92 -44.07 12.14
C GLY A 7 12.78 -42.83 12.05
N SER A 8 14.10 -42.99 12.03
CA SER A 8 15.07 -41.91 11.82
C SER A 8 15.00 -41.43 10.37
N LEU A 9 14.59 -40.18 10.16
CA LEU A 9 14.60 -39.54 8.84
C LEU A 9 16.00 -38.97 8.57
N SER A 10 16.79 -39.66 7.75
CA SER A 10 18.15 -39.23 7.38
C SER A 10 18.13 -38.00 6.47
N LEU A 11 18.93 -37.00 6.87
CA LEU A 11 19.41 -35.82 6.14
C LEU A 11 20.10 -36.17 4.82
N LEU A 12 19.90 -35.38 3.76
CA LEU A 12 20.81 -35.05 2.62
C LEU A 12 20.04 -34.05 1.72
N LEU A 13 20.51 -32.92 1.18
CA LEU A 13 21.81 -32.25 1.04
C LEU A 13 21.55 -30.75 0.77
N LEU A 14 22.50 -29.91 1.18
CA LEU A 14 22.57 -28.48 0.88
C LEU A 14 22.65 -28.23 -0.64
N SER A 15 21.82 -27.31 -1.15
CA SER A 15 22.03 -26.69 -2.47
C SER A 15 22.37 -25.22 -2.27
N THR A 16 23.65 -24.88 -2.40
CA THR A 16 24.08 -23.47 -2.46
C THR A 16 23.90 -22.96 -3.88
N THR A 17 22.88 -22.14 -4.12
CA THR A 17 22.73 -21.41 -5.39
C THR A 17 23.74 -20.26 -5.43
N THR A 18 24.64 -20.26 -6.41
CA THR A 18 25.51 -19.12 -6.69
C THR A 18 24.69 -18.00 -7.31
N VAL A 19 24.42 -16.94 -6.54
CA VAL A 19 23.81 -15.71 -7.06
C VAL A 19 24.85 -14.91 -7.86
N PRO A 20 24.49 -14.29 -9.00
CA PRO A 20 25.36 -13.34 -9.67
C PRO A 20 25.51 -12.09 -8.78
N ILE A 21 26.75 -11.72 -8.48
CA ILE A 21 27.09 -10.46 -7.82
C ILE A 21 26.87 -9.35 -8.85
N VAL A 22 25.72 -8.69 -8.79
CA VAL A 22 25.48 -7.44 -9.53
C VAL A 22 26.28 -6.34 -8.84
N LYS A 23 27.32 -5.84 -9.50
CA LYS A 23 28.09 -4.69 -9.05
C LYS A 23 27.22 -3.44 -9.19
N ALA A 24 26.55 -3.05 -8.11
CA ALA A 24 25.87 -1.77 -8.05
C ALA A 24 26.91 -0.65 -8.17
N GLU A 25 26.88 0.07 -9.30
CA GLU A 25 27.66 1.28 -9.49
C GLU A 25 27.09 2.34 -8.55
N ASN A 26 27.85 2.71 -7.52
CA ASN A 26 27.51 3.80 -6.62
C ASN A 26 27.57 5.12 -7.41
N ARG A 27 26.50 5.45 -8.12
CA ARG A 27 26.25 6.83 -8.51
C ARG A 27 26.01 7.61 -7.24
N ALA A 28 27.01 8.39 -6.83
CA ALA A 28 26.88 9.37 -5.77
C ALA A 28 25.66 10.25 -6.06
N ALA A 29 24.57 10.02 -5.32
CA ALA A 29 23.42 10.88 -5.35
C ALA A 29 23.83 12.22 -4.72
N ASN A 30 23.77 13.28 -5.52
CA ASN A 30 23.99 14.64 -5.06
C ASN A 30 22.96 14.95 -3.94
N PRO A 31 23.37 15.23 -2.70
CA PRO A 31 22.42 15.43 -1.59
C PRO A 31 21.64 16.75 -1.67
N ASN A 32 21.82 17.54 -2.74
CA ASN A 32 21.25 18.88 -2.85
C ASN A 32 19.77 18.93 -3.30
N VAL A 33 18.98 17.86 -3.11
CA VAL A 33 17.52 17.86 -3.40
C VAL A 33 16.68 17.81 -2.11
N LEU A 34 17.30 17.84 -0.93
CA LEU A 34 16.62 17.68 0.37
C LEU A 34 16.14 19.00 1.01
N SER A 35 16.23 20.14 0.31
CA SER A 35 15.73 21.41 0.83
C SER A 35 14.31 21.70 0.29
N GLY A 36 13.30 21.08 0.88
CA GLY A 36 11.89 21.44 0.63
C GLY A 36 10.82 20.43 1.06
N ALA A 37 11.17 19.16 1.25
CA ALA A 37 10.20 18.16 1.70
C ALA A 37 10.17 18.11 3.23
N SER A 38 9.21 18.83 3.82
CA SER A 38 8.72 18.51 5.17
C SER A 38 8.28 17.04 5.16
N SER A 39 9.17 16.16 5.61
CA SER A 39 8.99 14.72 5.70
C SER A 39 8.07 14.37 6.88
N SER A 40 6.84 14.87 6.86
CA SER A 40 5.76 14.13 7.49
C SER A 40 5.61 12.84 6.69
N THR A 41 5.73 11.68 7.33
CA THR A 41 5.51 10.37 6.71
C THR A 41 4.06 10.27 6.24
N GLN A 42 3.76 10.88 5.10
CA GLN A 42 2.43 10.91 4.52
C GLN A 42 2.14 9.53 3.96
N ILE A 43 1.01 8.95 4.36
CA ILE A 43 0.56 7.65 3.86
C ILE A 43 0.51 7.71 2.33
N GLU A 44 1.19 6.80 1.67
CA GLU A 44 1.19 6.76 0.20
C GLU A 44 -0.23 6.56 -0.36
N PRO A 45 -0.55 7.15 -1.52
CA PRO A 45 -1.87 7.00 -2.15
C PRO A 45 -2.30 5.53 -2.34
N PHE A 46 -1.37 4.65 -2.68
CA PHE A 46 -1.63 3.21 -2.80
C PHE A 46 -2.10 2.58 -1.48
N ASN A 47 -1.43 2.93 -0.38
CA ASN A 47 -1.76 2.44 0.96
C ASN A 47 -3.13 2.99 1.40
N LEU A 48 -3.41 4.26 1.10
CA LEU A 48 -4.73 4.83 1.39
C LEU A 48 -5.86 4.07 0.68
N VAL A 49 -5.70 3.80 -0.62
CA VAL A 49 -6.70 3.05 -1.39
C VAL A 49 -6.85 1.62 -0.85
N HIS A 50 -5.76 0.97 -0.42
CA HIS A 50 -5.85 -0.34 0.23
C HIS A 50 -6.59 -0.29 1.57
N LEU A 51 -6.36 0.73 2.40
CA LEU A 51 -7.11 0.93 3.64
C LEU A 51 -8.60 1.17 3.37
N ALA A 52 -8.93 1.98 2.37
CA ALA A 52 -10.31 2.19 1.93
C ALA A 52 -10.93 0.86 1.47
N TYR A 53 -10.21 0.08 0.66
CA TYR A 53 -10.66 -1.23 0.18
C TYR A 53 -10.84 -2.24 1.32
N GLN A 54 -9.98 -2.22 2.33
CA GLN A 54 -10.13 -3.05 3.54
C GLN A 54 -11.28 -2.59 4.45
N GLY A 55 -11.88 -1.42 4.18
CA GLY A 55 -13.04 -0.92 4.90
C GLY A 55 -12.70 -0.04 6.10
N TYR A 56 -11.48 0.48 6.21
CA TYR A 56 -11.09 1.40 7.30
C TYR A 56 -11.83 2.76 7.25
N LEU A 57 -12.51 3.07 6.15
CA LEU A 57 -13.27 4.30 5.96
C LEU A 57 -14.80 4.08 6.04
N ARG A 58 -15.25 2.91 6.50
CA ARG A 58 -16.70 2.58 6.57
C ARG A 58 -17.47 3.49 7.51
N ASP A 59 -16.87 3.90 8.62
CA ASP A 59 -17.49 4.84 9.56
C ASP A 59 -17.68 6.24 8.96
N GLN A 60 -16.97 6.56 7.88
CA GLN A 60 -17.11 7.80 7.11
C GLN A 60 -18.03 7.64 5.89
N GLY A 61 -18.69 6.49 5.74
CA GLY A 61 -19.60 6.20 4.64
C GLY A 61 -18.93 5.66 3.38
N ILE A 62 -17.63 5.36 3.41
CA ILE A 62 -16.93 4.74 2.28
C ILE A 62 -17.06 3.21 2.41
N PRO A 63 -17.78 2.51 1.51
CA PRO A 63 -17.86 1.07 1.51
C PRO A 63 -16.47 0.46 1.22
N GLY A 64 -16.22 -0.75 1.74
CA GLY A 64 -15.01 -1.51 1.43
C GLY A 64 -15.24 -2.56 0.35
N TYR A 65 -14.18 -3.31 0.02
CA TYR A 65 -14.15 -4.46 -0.86
C TYR A 65 -14.77 -4.15 -2.24
N GLY A 66 -15.49 -5.11 -2.84
CA GLY A 66 -16.15 -4.92 -4.13
C GLY A 66 -17.16 -3.76 -4.13
N ALA A 67 -17.76 -3.42 -2.98
CA ALA A 67 -18.67 -2.29 -2.90
C ALA A 67 -17.95 -0.94 -3.06
N LEU A 68 -16.68 -0.82 -2.66
CA LEU A 68 -15.84 0.34 -2.98
C LEU A 68 -15.67 0.49 -4.50
N ILE A 69 -15.31 -0.61 -5.17
CA ILE A 69 -15.06 -0.63 -6.61
C ILE A 69 -16.33 -0.23 -7.36
N MET A 70 -17.47 -0.83 -7.00
CA MET A 70 -18.76 -0.50 -7.61
C MET A 70 -19.14 0.97 -7.37
N ALA A 71 -19.02 1.47 -6.13
CA ALA A 71 -19.34 2.85 -5.81
C ALA A 71 -18.45 3.85 -6.58
N TYR A 72 -17.16 3.54 -6.74
CA TYR A 72 -16.26 4.34 -7.57
C TYR A 72 -16.65 4.27 -9.06
N GLN A 73 -16.92 3.08 -9.60
CA GLN A 73 -17.32 2.87 -11.00
C GLN A 73 -18.58 3.65 -11.39
N VAL A 74 -19.59 3.64 -10.52
CA VAL A 74 -20.85 4.38 -10.75
C VAL A 74 -20.76 5.85 -10.33
N LYS A 75 -19.56 6.33 -9.98
CA LYS A 75 -19.28 7.72 -9.55
C LYS A 75 -20.05 8.16 -8.31
N GLN A 76 -20.45 7.22 -7.46
CA GLN A 76 -21.00 7.51 -6.13
C GLN A 76 -19.92 8.00 -5.16
N ILE A 77 -18.67 7.56 -5.38
CA ILE A 77 -17.51 7.95 -4.57
C ILE A 77 -16.38 8.38 -5.49
N SER A 78 -15.71 9.46 -5.11
CA SER A 78 -14.54 9.99 -5.79
C SER A 78 -13.26 9.84 -4.95
N ALA A 79 -12.10 10.07 -5.58
CA ALA A 79 -10.83 10.17 -4.85
C ALA A 79 -10.87 11.27 -3.77
N GLU A 80 -11.61 12.35 -4.01
CA GLU A 80 -11.79 13.44 -3.05
C GLU A 80 -12.55 12.97 -1.80
N ASP A 81 -13.61 12.18 -1.97
CA ASP A 81 -14.37 11.62 -0.85
C ASP A 81 -13.53 10.71 0.03
N ILE A 82 -12.66 9.90 -0.59
CA ILE A 82 -11.72 9.03 0.13
C ILE A 82 -10.70 9.86 0.92
N VAL A 83 -10.11 10.89 0.31
CA VAL A 83 -9.13 11.76 0.99
C VAL A 83 -9.77 12.53 2.14
N ARG A 84 -10.97 13.10 1.94
CA ARG A 84 -11.72 13.79 3.00
C ARG A 84 -12.09 12.84 4.13
N SER A 85 -12.52 11.62 3.81
CA SER A 85 -12.84 10.59 4.80
C SER A 85 -11.60 10.17 5.60
N ALA A 86 -10.45 10.03 4.95
CA ALA A 86 -9.21 9.68 5.62
C ALA A 86 -8.71 10.79 6.55
N VAL A 87 -8.91 12.07 6.20
CA VAL A 87 -8.65 13.19 7.11
C VAL A 87 -9.60 13.15 8.32
N LYS A 88 -10.91 12.92 8.10
CA LYS A 88 -11.88 12.77 9.20
C LYS A 88 -11.53 11.62 10.15
N SER A 89 -10.98 10.53 9.62
CA SER A 89 -10.50 9.39 10.39
C SER A 89 -9.11 9.58 10.99
N ASN A 90 -8.49 10.76 10.90
CA ASN A 90 -7.11 11.04 11.34
C ASN A 90 -6.04 10.12 10.71
N ILE A 91 -6.35 9.50 9.57
CA ILE A 91 -5.40 8.69 8.78
C ILE A 91 -4.49 9.62 7.98
N LEU A 92 -5.03 10.70 7.45
CA LEU A 92 -4.28 11.74 6.75
C LEU A 92 -4.28 13.06 7.51
N PRO A 93 -3.21 13.86 7.38
CA PRO A 93 -3.19 15.21 7.93
C PRO A 93 -4.13 16.12 7.11
N PRO A 94 -4.73 17.17 7.70
CA PRO A 94 -5.72 18.02 7.02
C PRO A 94 -5.24 18.65 5.70
N GLN A 95 -3.93 18.91 5.59
CA GLN A 95 -3.28 19.49 4.41
C GLN A 95 -3.42 18.60 3.17
N ALA A 96 -3.65 17.29 3.34
CA ALA A 96 -3.84 16.36 2.23
C ALA A 96 -5.10 16.67 1.39
N ILE A 97 -6.09 17.38 1.95
CA ILE A 97 -7.29 17.81 1.22
C ILE A 97 -6.93 18.72 0.06
N ASP A 98 -5.96 19.62 0.24
CA ASP A 98 -5.60 20.63 -0.75
C ASP A 98 -4.54 20.14 -1.75
N ASP A 99 -3.87 19.03 -1.46
CA ASP A 99 -2.85 18.43 -2.33
C ASP A 99 -3.48 17.76 -3.58
N ARG A 100 -3.48 18.51 -4.68
CA ARG A 100 -3.96 18.02 -5.98
C ARG A 100 -3.16 16.83 -6.50
N ALA A 101 -1.85 16.83 -6.30
CA ALA A 101 -1.00 15.74 -6.80
C ALA A 101 -1.34 14.44 -6.06
N TYR A 102 -1.54 14.52 -4.75
CA TYR A 102 -1.98 13.40 -3.94
C TYR A 102 -3.36 12.88 -4.37
N ARG A 103 -4.37 13.76 -4.53
CA ARG A 103 -5.70 13.33 -4.98
C ARG A 103 -5.67 12.65 -6.36
N ASN A 104 -4.86 13.16 -7.29
CA ASN A 104 -4.70 12.54 -8.61
C ASN A 104 -4.05 11.16 -8.51
N ALA A 105 -3.06 10.99 -7.63
CA ALA A 105 -2.43 9.70 -7.39
C ALA A 105 -3.40 8.70 -6.73
N VAL A 106 -4.26 9.15 -5.81
CA VAL A 106 -5.35 8.32 -5.26
C VAL A 106 -6.30 7.88 -6.36
N ASN A 107 -6.70 8.79 -7.26
CA ASN A 107 -7.57 8.47 -8.39
C ASN A 107 -6.94 7.42 -9.31
N LEU A 108 -5.65 7.56 -9.64
CA LEU A 108 -4.92 6.57 -10.44
C LEU A 108 -4.93 5.18 -9.78
N GLN A 109 -4.78 5.12 -8.46
CA GLN A 109 -4.82 3.84 -7.75
C GLN A 109 -6.21 3.22 -7.67
N LEU A 110 -7.28 4.03 -7.61
CA LEU A 110 -8.65 3.53 -7.74
C LEU A 110 -8.92 2.96 -9.13
N GLU A 111 -8.43 3.61 -10.19
CA GLU A 111 -8.51 3.07 -11.56
C GLU A 111 -7.75 1.74 -11.69
N ASN A 112 -6.56 1.63 -11.12
CA ASN A 112 -5.79 0.38 -11.14
C ASN A 112 -6.52 -0.74 -10.37
N LEU A 113 -7.16 -0.41 -9.25
CA LEU A 113 -7.94 -1.35 -8.46
C LEU A 113 -9.18 -1.85 -9.23
N ARG A 114 -9.78 -0.99 -10.06
CA ARG A 114 -10.93 -1.32 -10.92
C ARG A 114 -10.61 -2.35 -12.00
N ILE A 115 -9.37 -2.38 -12.48
CA ILE A 115 -8.95 -3.18 -13.65
C ILE A 115 -8.43 -4.58 -13.24
N LYS A 116 -8.21 -4.81 -11.94
CA LYS A 116 -7.83 -6.12 -11.38
C LYS A 116 -9.03 -7.02 -11.14
#